data_AF-A0A2V6SIW1-F1
#
_entry.id   AF-A0A2V6SIW1-F1
#
_cell.length_a   1.000
_cell.length_b   1.000
_cell.length_c   1.000
_cell.angle_alpha   90.00
_cell.angle_beta   90.00
_cell.angle_gamma   90.00
#
_symmetry.space_group_name_H-M   'P 1'
#
loop_
_entity.id
_entity.type
_entity.pdbx_description
1 polymer ?
#
loop_
_entity_poly.entity_id
_entity_poly.type
_entity_poly.pdbx_seq_one_letter_code
_entity_poly.pdbx_strand_id
1 'polypeptide(L)'
;AWTPAGGDILFIEATRMKGGKTLTLTGQLGDVMKESVQAALSWVRSHATELGIRSDFWDISDIHVHIPAGAIPKDGPSAGVTMVTALASLMSGRAIKPRLAMTGEVTLSGRVLAVGGIKEKVLAARRAGVTTVILPRRNEKNLLEDVPRLLRESMTFHLVDSVEEVLDLALEDALPRNGRIKDVLVPSRN
;
A
#
# COMPACT_ATOMS: atom_id res chain seq x y z
N ALA A 1 10.73 3.06 0.71
CA ALA A 1 10.96 4.39 1.32
C ALA A 1 12.34 4.90 0.96
N TRP A 2 12.57 6.19 1.20
CA TRP A 2 13.91 6.77 1.19
C TRP A 2 14.39 6.89 2.63
N THR A 3 15.62 6.47 2.90
CA THR A 3 16.28 6.63 4.21
C THR A 3 17.61 7.35 3.98
N PRO A 4 18.24 7.92 5.03
CA PRO A 4 19.59 8.49 4.93
C PRO A 4 20.65 7.50 4.42
N ALA A 5 20.43 6.19 4.59
CA ALA A 5 21.29 5.12 4.09
C ALA A 5 20.98 4.68 2.65
N GLY A 6 20.02 5.33 1.98
CA GLY A 6 19.55 5.00 0.63
C GLY A 6 18.11 4.47 0.61
N GLY A 7 17.70 3.95 -0.54
CA GLY A 7 16.36 3.38 -0.72
C GLY A 7 16.22 2.02 -0.04
N ASP A 8 15.11 1.83 0.67
CA ASP A 8 14.78 0.56 1.32
C ASP A 8 13.31 0.17 1.08
N ILE A 9 13.00 -1.13 1.12
CA ILE A 9 11.62 -1.61 0.99
C ILE A 9 10.97 -1.63 2.37
N LEU A 10 9.79 -1.02 2.45
CA LEU A 10 8.94 -1.10 3.62
C LEU A 10 7.77 -2.02 3.32
N PHE A 11 7.58 -3.00 4.18
CA PHE A 11 6.36 -3.81 4.21
C PHE A 11 5.38 -3.12 5.16
N ILE A 12 4.15 -2.94 4.71
CA ILE A 12 3.09 -2.33 5.50
C ILE A 12 2.07 -3.41 5.78
N GLU A 13 1.77 -3.61 7.06
CA GLU A 13 0.83 -4.61 7.53
C GLU A 13 -0.38 -3.91 8.14
N ALA A 14 -1.57 -4.43 7.84
CA ALA A 14 -2.81 -3.96 8.45
C ALA A 14 -3.59 -5.19 8.94
N THR A 15 -4.13 -5.09 10.15
CA THR A 15 -5.01 -6.12 10.71
C THR A 15 -6.25 -5.51 11.34
N ARG A 16 -7.27 -6.34 11.53
CA ARG A 16 -8.58 -5.98 12.07
C ARG A 16 -8.87 -6.88 13.26
N MET A 17 -9.40 -6.29 14.33
CA MET A 17 -9.97 -7.02 15.45
C MET A 17 -11.36 -6.47 15.80
N LYS A 18 -12.16 -7.27 16.50
CA LYS A 18 -13.46 -6.80 17.04
C LYS A 18 -13.17 -5.68 18.04
N GLY A 19 -13.86 -4.55 17.88
CA GLY A 19 -13.51 -3.35 18.60
C GLY A 19 -14.51 -2.21 18.43
N GLY A 20 -14.09 -1.01 18.81
CA GLY A 20 -14.93 0.18 18.96
C GLY A 20 -14.44 1.39 18.17
N LYS A 21 -13.86 1.20 16.97
CA LYS A 21 -13.35 2.24 16.06
C LYS A 21 -11.97 2.81 16.42
N THR A 22 -11.09 1.99 17.00
CA THR A 22 -9.73 2.40 17.32
C THR A 22 -8.81 2.22 16.12
N LEU A 23 -7.95 3.21 15.86
CA LEU A 23 -6.83 3.09 14.93
C LEU A 23 -5.53 3.04 15.73
N THR A 24 -4.88 1.89 15.77
CA THR A 24 -3.57 1.69 16.39
C THR A 24 -2.48 1.78 15.34
N LEU A 25 -1.43 2.57 15.61
CA LEU A 25 -0.30 2.77 14.71
C LEU A 25 1.00 2.40 15.43
N THR A 26 1.83 1.57 14.80
CA THR A 26 3.11 1.12 15.38
C THR A 26 4.21 1.06 14.33
N GLY A 27 5.48 1.08 14.76
CA GLY A 27 6.63 1.03 13.84
C GLY A 27 7.53 2.26 13.81
N GLN A 28 7.53 3.07 14.89
CA GLN A 28 8.23 4.36 14.97
C GLN A 28 7.85 5.34 13.85
N LEU A 29 6.56 5.63 13.76
CA LEU A 29 6.02 6.56 12.76
C LEU A 29 6.15 8.00 13.25
N GLY A 30 6.67 8.88 12.41
CA GLY A 30 6.57 10.32 12.57
C GLY A 30 5.15 10.84 12.31
N ASP A 31 4.91 12.11 12.58
CA ASP A 31 3.55 12.66 12.54
C ASP A 31 2.99 12.75 11.13
N VAL A 32 3.83 13.06 10.13
CA VAL A 32 3.40 13.09 8.72
C VAL A 32 2.97 11.69 8.26
N MET A 33 3.69 10.66 8.68
CA MET A 33 3.30 9.29 8.36
C MET A 33 2.02 8.87 9.09
N LYS A 34 1.78 9.29 10.34
CA LYS A 34 0.51 9.03 11.04
C LYS A 34 -0.66 9.71 10.34
N GLU A 35 -0.51 10.97 9.94
CA GLU A 35 -1.52 11.70 9.15
C GLU A 35 -1.81 11.00 7.82
N SER A 36 -0.77 10.48 7.15
CA SER A 36 -0.93 9.72 5.91
C SER A 36 -1.80 8.47 6.10
N VAL A 37 -1.65 7.73 7.22
CA VAL A 37 -2.51 6.58 7.53
C VAL A 37 -3.96 7.02 7.80
N GLN A 38 -4.15 8.15 8.49
CA GLN A 38 -5.49 8.68 8.75
C GLN A 38 -6.20 9.13 7.47
N ALA A 39 -5.49 9.79 6.56
CA ALA A 39 -6.01 10.18 5.26
C ALA A 39 -6.38 8.94 4.43
N ALA A 40 -5.52 7.92 4.41
CA ALA A 40 -5.79 6.65 3.75
C ALA A 40 -7.05 5.96 4.28
N LEU A 41 -7.18 5.86 5.61
CA LEU A 41 -8.38 5.28 6.24
C LEU A 41 -9.64 6.08 5.90
N SER A 42 -9.55 7.41 5.91
CA SER A 42 -10.67 8.28 5.57
C SER A 42 -11.14 8.06 4.13
N TRP A 43 -10.20 7.95 3.19
CA TRP A 43 -10.51 7.67 1.78
C TRP A 43 -11.17 6.29 1.61
N VAL A 44 -10.62 5.24 2.22
CA VAL A 44 -11.22 3.89 2.11
C VAL A 44 -12.64 3.87 2.70
N ARG A 45 -12.86 4.59 3.80
CA ARG A 45 -14.19 4.70 4.42
C ARG A 45 -15.19 5.45 3.54
N SER A 46 -14.78 6.53 2.87
CA SER A 46 -15.68 7.29 1.99
C SER A 46 -16.03 6.55 0.69
N HIS A 47 -15.19 5.60 0.26
CA HIS A 47 -15.40 4.80 -0.96
C HIS A 47 -15.79 3.33 -0.67
N ALA A 48 -16.22 3.03 0.56
CA ALA A 48 -16.50 1.66 1.00
C ALA A 48 -17.49 0.93 0.08
N THR A 49 -18.56 1.61 -0.35
CA THR A 49 -19.58 1.05 -1.24
C THR A 49 -19.00 0.62 -2.58
N GLU A 50 -18.18 1.47 -3.20
CA GLU A 50 -17.54 1.22 -4.50
C GLU A 50 -16.54 0.08 -4.43
N LEU A 51 -15.86 -0.05 -3.28
CA LEU A 51 -14.92 -1.14 -2.99
C LEU A 51 -15.61 -2.46 -2.59
N GLY A 52 -16.94 -2.50 -2.51
CA GLY A 52 -17.70 -3.68 -2.07
C GLY A 52 -17.54 -4.00 -0.57
N ILE A 53 -17.09 -3.02 0.21
CA ILE A 53 -16.91 -3.10 1.67
C ILE A 53 -18.26 -2.85 2.34
N ARG A 54 -18.56 -3.62 3.39
CA ARG A 54 -19.78 -3.41 4.19
C ARG A 54 -19.74 -2.06 4.89
N SER A 55 -20.86 -1.34 4.87
CA SER A 55 -20.99 -0.02 5.52
C SER A 55 -20.74 -0.04 7.02
N ASP A 56 -21.10 -1.14 7.70
CA ASP A 56 -20.92 -1.32 9.15
C ASP A 56 -19.53 -1.84 9.53
N PHE A 57 -18.62 -2.04 8.57
CA PHE A 57 -17.32 -2.67 8.79
C PHE A 57 -16.51 -1.98 9.89
N TRP A 58 -16.50 -0.65 9.88
CA TRP A 58 -15.75 0.16 10.84
C TRP A 58 -16.41 0.21 12.21
N ASP A 59 -17.74 0.13 12.28
CA ASP A 59 -18.49 0.36 13.52
C ASP A 59 -18.20 -0.65 14.61
N ILE A 60 -17.79 -1.85 14.22
CA ILE A 60 -17.56 -2.99 15.10
C ILE A 60 -16.08 -3.42 15.14
N SER A 61 -15.16 -2.54 14.73
CA SER A 61 -13.77 -2.94 14.49
C SER A 61 -12.75 -1.93 14.95
N ASP A 62 -11.66 -2.47 15.47
CA ASP A 62 -10.40 -1.74 15.57
C ASP A 62 -9.50 -2.18 14.42
N ILE A 63 -8.66 -1.25 13.97
CA ILE A 63 -7.66 -1.47 12.94
C ILE A 63 -6.29 -1.17 13.52
N HIS A 64 -5.32 -2.02 13.21
CA HIS A 64 -3.93 -1.81 13.57
C HIS A 64 -3.08 -1.82 12.32
N VAL A 65 -2.38 -0.71 12.06
CA VAL A 65 -1.38 -0.59 11.02
C VAL A 65 0.01 -0.67 11.64
N HIS A 66 0.84 -1.58 11.13
CA HIS A 66 2.21 -1.80 11.54
C HIS A 66 3.16 -1.60 10.37
N ILE A 67 4.24 -0.85 10.59
CA ILE A 67 5.36 -0.75 9.66
C ILE A 67 6.62 -1.27 10.38
N PRO A 68 7.13 -2.48 10.05
CA PRO A 68 8.28 -3.11 10.72
C PRO A 68 9.58 -2.28 10.65
N ALA A 69 10.66 -2.81 11.22
CA ALA A 69 11.92 -2.07 11.47
C ALA A 69 11.75 -0.95 12.50
N GLY A 70 11.20 -1.29 13.67
CA GLY A 70 10.83 -0.36 14.73
C GLY A 70 11.98 0.33 15.47
N ALA A 71 13.20 0.34 14.94
CA ALA A 71 14.33 1.13 15.44
C ALA A 71 14.72 2.28 14.49
N ILE A 72 14.15 2.31 13.28
CA ILE A 72 14.41 3.33 12.27
C ILE A 72 13.16 4.20 12.17
N PRO A 73 13.25 5.50 12.50
CA PRO A 73 12.15 6.45 12.32
C PRO A 73 11.68 6.47 10.87
N LYS A 74 10.36 6.42 10.69
CA LYS A 74 9.73 6.49 9.35
C LYS A 74 8.82 7.68 9.31
N ASP A 75 9.13 8.61 8.44
CA ASP A 75 8.34 9.80 8.27
C ASP A 75 8.22 10.21 6.80
N GLY A 76 7.14 10.93 6.51
CA GLY A 76 6.82 11.44 5.18
C GLY A 76 5.64 10.73 4.49
N PRO A 77 5.01 11.40 3.51
CA PRO A 77 3.71 11.00 2.99
C PRO A 77 3.76 9.96 1.87
N SER A 78 4.96 9.58 1.42
CA SER A 78 5.18 8.83 0.17
C SER A 78 4.68 7.38 0.15
N ALA A 79 4.13 6.90 1.26
CA ALA A 79 3.52 5.57 1.41
C ALA A 79 1.98 5.63 1.44
N GLY A 80 1.37 6.79 1.19
CA GLY A 80 -0.08 6.97 1.26
C GLY A 80 -0.87 5.97 0.40
N VAL A 81 -0.47 5.79 -0.86
CA VAL A 81 -1.11 4.79 -1.75
C VAL A 81 -0.94 3.35 -1.26
N THR A 82 0.19 3.05 -0.62
CA THR A 82 0.45 1.73 -0.02
C THR A 82 -0.46 1.49 1.19
N MET A 83 -0.67 2.51 2.02
CA MET A 83 -1.59 2.47 3.16
C MET A 83 -3.04 2.26 2.70
N VAL A 84 -3.46 3.00 1.67
CA VAL A 84 -4.79 2.81 1.08
C VAL A 84 -4.96 1.39 0.56
N THR A 85 -3.97 0.87 -0.18
CA THR A 85 -4.03 -0.50 -0.72
C THR A 85 -4.10 -1.56 0.38
N ALA A 86 -3.29 -1.43 1.43
CA ALA A 86 -3.31 -2.37 2.55
C ALA A 86 -4.66 -2.37 3.28
N LEU A 87 -5.22 -1.18 3.52
CA LEU A 87 -6.53 -1.04 4.15
C LEU A 87 -7.65 -1.55 3.22
N ALA A 88 -7.66 -1.16 1.95
CA ALA A 88 -8.64 -1.64 0.98
C ALA A 88 -8.61 -3.17 0.84
N SER A 89 -7.42 -3.78 0.79
CA SER A 89 -7.25 -5.24 0.80
C SER A 89 -7.87 -5.88 2.04
N LEU A 90 -7.49 -5.40 3.23
CA LEU A 90 -8.02 -5.89 4.52
C LEU A 90 -9.55 -5.81 4.61
N MET A 91 -10.14 -4.71 4.13
CA MET A 91 -11.58 -4.46 4.26
C MET A 91 -12.42 -5.15 3.19
N SER A 92 -11.90 -5.27 1.97
CA SER A 92 -12.59 -5.92 0.85
C SER A 92 -12.37 -7.45 0.82
N GLY A 93 -11.34 -7.94 1.50
CA GLY A 93 -10.93 -9.35 1.45
C GLY A 93 -10.24 -9.73 0.13
N ARG A 94 -9.81 -8.74 -0.67
CA ARG A 94 -9.08 -8.95 -1.92
C ARG A 94 -7.58 -9.00 -1.63
N ALA A 95 -6.90 -10.03 -2.11
CA ALA A 95 -5.45 -10.15 -1.95
C ALA A 95 -4.72 -9.08 -2.78
N ILE A 96 -3.54 -8.66 -2.32
CA ILE A 96 -2.64 -7.79 -3.08
C ILE A 96 -1.79 -8.67 -3.99
N LYS A 97 -1.68 -8.31 -5.27
CA LYS A 97 -0.86 -9.04 -6.25
C LYS A 97 0.61 -9.09 -5.80
N PRO A 98 1.28 -10.24 -5.93
CA PRO A 98 2.65 -10.42 -5.44
C PRO A 98 3.68 -9.64 -6.27
N ARG A 99 4.85 -9.41 -5.68
CA ARG A 99 6.02 -8.75 -6.32
C ARG A 99 5.72 -7.35 -6.88
N LEU A 100 4.84 -6.63 -6.19
CA LEU A 100 4.43 -5.27 -6.48
C LEU A 100 5.03 -4.32 -5.44
N ALA A 101 5.58 -3.19 -5.89
CA ALA A 101 5.88 -2.06 -5.03
C ALA A 101 5.12 -0.82 -5.52
N MET A 102 4.86 0.11 -4.61
CA MET A 102 4.21 1.37 -4.95
C MET A 102 4.71 2.49 -4.06
N THR A 103 4.68 3.71 -4.58
CA THR A 103 4.93 4.93 -3.81
C THR A 103 4.05 6.04 -4.36
N GLY A 104 3.64 6.96 -3.50
CA GLY A 104 2.72 8.03 -3.85
C GLY A 104 2.12 8.61 -2.58
N GLU A 105 2.10 9.93 -2.49
CA GLU A 105 1.27 10.61 -1.51
C GLU A 105 -0.18 10.59 -1.98
N VAL A 106 -1.13 10.57 -1.05
CA VAL A 106 -2.55 10.49 -1.34
C VAL A 106 -3.30 11.68 -0.74
N THR A 107 -4.22 12.24 -1.51
CA THR A 107 -5.15 13.25 -1.00
C THR A 107 -6.45 12.60 -0.53
N LEU A 108 -7.23 13.30 0.31
CA LEU A 108 -8.59 12.87 0.67
C LEU A 108 -9.53 12.75 -0.53
N SER A 109 -9.22 13.44 -1.64
CA SER A 109 -9.95 13.35 -2.90
C SER A 109 -9.50 12.21 -3.82
N GLY A 110 -8.57 11.36 -3.38
CA GLY A 110 -8.11 10.20 -4.16
C GLY A 110 -7.05 10.49 -5.21
N ARG A 111 -6.42 11.67 -5.22
CA ARG A 111 -5.31 11.97 -6.13
C ARG A 111 -4.01 11.40 -5.61
N VAL A 112 -3.18 10.91 -6.54
CA VAL A 112 -1.82 10.43 -6.27
C VAL A 112 -0.81 11.53 -6.61
N LEU A 113 -0.10 12.00 -5.59
CA LEU A 113 0.86 13.10 -5.71
C LEU A 113 2.30 12.58 -5.88
N ALA A 114 3.12 13.42 -6.51
CA ALA A 114 4.52 13.13 -6.77
C ALA A 114 5.31 12.96 -5.47
N VAL A 115 6.34 12.13 -5.53
CA VAL A 115 7.23 11.84 -4.39
C VAL A 115 8.69 11.94 -4.81
N GLY A 116 9.57 12.18 -3.84
CA GLY A 116 11.01 12.18 -4.06
C GLY A 116 11.65 10.79 -4.07
N GLY A 117 12.92 10.73 -4.49
CA GLY A 117 13.78 9.55 -4.39
C GLY A 117 13.38 8.39 -5.29
N ILE A 118 12.94 8.66 -6.52
CA ILE A 118 12.44 7.64 -7.45
C ILE A 118 13.55 6.63 -7.78
N LYS A 119 14.75 7.10 -8.10
CA LYS A 119 15.90 6.24 -8.40
C LYS A 119 16.20 5.26 -7.27
N GLU A 120 16.31 5.77 -6.04
CA GLU A 120 16.63 4.95 -4.86
C GLU A 120 15.53 3.94 -4.57
N LYS A 121 14.26 4.35 -4.69
CA LYS A 121 13.09 3.47 -4.48
C LYS A 121 13.01 2.36 -5.52
N VAL A 122 13.26 2.66 -6.80
CA VAL A 122 13.25 1.66 -7.88
C VAL A 122 14.40 0.67 -7.73
N LEU A 123 15.60 1.14 -7.36
CA LEU A 123 16.73 0.26 -7.06
C LEU A 123 16.44 -0.64 -5.86
N ALA A 124 15.83 -0.13 -4.80
CA ALA A 124 15.42 -0.92 -3.64
C ALA A 124 14.39 -1.99 -4.02
N ALA A 125 13.38 -1.62 -4.81
CA ALA A 125 12.37 -2.55 -5.33
C ALA A 125 13.03 -3.68 -6.12
N ARG A 126 13.94 -3.34 -7.04
CA ARG A 126 14.66 -4.36 -7.82
C ARG A 126 15.46 -5.31 -6.94
N ARG A 127 16.20 -4.80 -5.95
CA ARG A 127 16.98 -5.62 -5.00
C ARG A 127 16.09 -6.58 -4.20
N ALA A 128 14.87 -6.18 -3.89
CA ALA A 128 13.89 -7.02 -3.19
C ALA A 128 13.13 -8.01 -4.12
N GLY A 129 13.50 -8.09 -5.40
CA GLY A 129 12.86 -9.02 -6.35
C GLY A 129 11.49 -8.57 -6.84
N VAL A 130 11.13 -7.30 -6.65
CA VAL A 130 9.91 -6.69 -7.22
C VAL A 130 10.02 -6.69 -8.75
N THR A 131 8.93 -7.01 -9.42
CA THR A 131 8.83 -7.00 -10.89
C THR A 131 7.99 -5.84 -11.41
N THR A 132 7.08 -5.33 -10.59
CA THR A 132 6.12 -4.29 -10.98
C THR A 132 6.16 -3.14 -9.99
N VAL A 133 6.23 -1.90 -10.48
CA VAL A 133 6.26 -0.67 -9.66
C VAL A 133 5.16 0.28 -10.10
N ILE A 134 4.32 0.72 -9.16
CA ILE A 134 3.33 1.79 -9.38
C ILE A 134 3.92 3.11 -8.88
N LEU A 135 3.94 4.12 -9.76
CA LEU A 135 4.47 5.45 -9.48
C LEU A 135 3.43 6.53 -9.83
N PRO A 136 3.48 7.71 -9.18
CA PRO A 136 2.65 8.84 -9.59
C PRO A 136 3.00 9.24 -11.02
N ARG A 137 2.00 9.58 -11.85
CA ARG A 137 2.23 10.00 -13.24
C ARG A 137 3.15 11.21 -13.33
N ARG A 138 3.05 12.11 -12.36
CA ARG A 138 3.92 13.29 -12.22
C ARG A 138 5.41 12.96 -11.99
N ASN A 139 5.75 11.73 -11.61
CA ASN A 139 7.14 11.27 -11.51
C ASN A 139 7.70 10.65 -12.80
N GLU A 140 6.97 10.67 -13.91
CA GLU A 140 7.44 10.15 -15.20
C GLU A 140 8.79 10.73 -15.62
N LYS A 141 8.96 12.05 -15.49
CA LYS A 141 10.23 12.71 -15.82
C LYS A 141 11.39 12.16 -14.98
N ASN A 142 11.20 12.03 -13.65
CA ASN A 142 12.20 11.44 -12.76
C ASN A 142 12.50 9.98 -13.13
N LEU A 143 11.48 9.21 -13.49
CA LEU A 143 11.67 7.83 -13.94
C LEU A 143 12.57 7.80 -15.19
N LEU A 144 12.30 8.64 -16.20
CA LEU A 144 13.05 8.63 -17.46
C LEU A 144 14.48 9.14 -17.32
N GLU A 145 14.69 10.19 -16.51
CA GLU A 145 15.97 10.87 -16.34
C GLU A 145 16.87 10.18 -15.30
N ASP A 146 16.32 9.80 -14.14
CA ASP A 146 17.12 9.34 -13.00
C ASP A 146 17.33 7.81 -12.98
N VAL A 147 16.45 7.05 -13.63
CA VAL A 147 16.49 5.59 -13.63
C VAL A 147 17.17 5.06 -14.91
N PRO A 148 18.27 4.27 -14.78
CA PRO A 148 18.97 3.71 -15.93
C PRO A 148 18.05 2.92 -16.86
N ARG A 149 18.24 3.08 -18.17
CA ARG A 149 17.42 2.42 -19.21
C ARG A 149 17.32 0.90 -19.01
N LEU A 150 18.44 0.24 -18.72
CA LEU A 150 18.47 -1.21 -18.46
C LEU A 150 17.56 -1.62 -17.30
N LEU A 151 17.47 -0.80 -16.26
CA LEU A 151 16.60 -1.06 -15.12
C LEU A 151 15.12 -0.86 -15.50
N ARG A 152 14.83 0.21 -16.26
CA ARG A 152 13.50 0.50 -16.80
C ARG A 152 12.97 -0.63 -17.70
N GLU A 153 13.84 -1.23 -18.50
CA GLU A 153 13.47 -2.33 -19.40
C GLU A 153 13.32 -3.68 -18.67
N SER A 154 13.89 -3.82 -17.46
CA SER A 154 13.85 -5.07 -16.68
C SER A 154 12.66 -5.20 -15.71
N MET A 155 11.85 -4.14 -15.59
CA MET A 155 10.72 -4.05 -14.65
C MET A 155 9.52 -3.42 -15.34
N THR A 156 8.31 -3.71 -14.84
CA THR A 156 7.08 -3.06 -15.31
C THR A 156 6.79 -1.82 -14.47
N PHE A 157 6.52 -0.70 -15.12
CA PHE A 157 6.14 0.55 -14.44
C PHE A 157 4.73 0.95 -14.84
N HIS A 158 3.89 1.23 -13.84
CA HIS A 158 2.58 1.83 -14.04
C HIS A 158 2.58 3.25 -13.47
N LEU A 159 2.26 4.21 -14.33
CA LEU A 159 2.06 5.60 -13.96
C LEU A 159 0.57 5.84 -13.72
N VAL A 160 0.22 6.42 -12.57
CA VAL A 160 -1.18 6.61 -12.13
C VAL A 160 -1.43 8.02 -11.62
N ASP A 161 -2.66 8.51 -11.76
CA ASP A 161 -3.10 9.80 -11.20
C ASP A 161 -4.03 9.64 -10.01
N SER A 162 -4.69 8.48 -9.88
CA SER A 162 -5.71 8.25 -8.86
C SER A 162 -5.49 6.97 -8.05
N VAL A 163 -6.12 6.92 -6.88
CA VAL A 163 -6.10 5.75 -5.98
C VAL A 163 -6.81 4.57 -6.62
N GLU A 164 -7.89 4.80 -7.35
CA GLU A 164 -8.66 3.78 -8.05
C GLU A 164 -7.77 3.02 -9.05
N GLU A 165 -6.99 3.74 -9.85
CA GLU A 165 -5.99 3.13 -10.75
C GLU A 165 -4.97 2.26 -9.96
N VAL A 166 -4.52 2.74 -8.79
CA VAL A 166 -3.63 1.95 -7.93
C VAL A 166 -4.31 0.65 -7.51
N LEU A 167 -5.54 0.71 -7.03
CA LEU A 167 -6.27 -0.45 -6.50
C LEU A 167 -6.59 -1.48 -7.60
N ASP A 168 -6.94 -1.04 -8.81
CA ASP A 168 -7.18 -1.92 -9.95
C ASP A 168 -5.91 -2.68 -10.37
N LEU A 169 -4.77 -1.99 -10.33
CA LEU A 169 -3.48 -2.58 -10.60
C LEU A 169 -3.03 -3.51 -9.45
N ALA A 170 -3.29 -3.14 -8.20
CA ALA A 170 -2.70 -3.78 -7.03
C ALA A 170 -3.52 -4.94 -6.46
N LEU A 171 -4.85 -4.88 -6.49
CA LEU A 171 -5.71 -5.89 -5.89
C LEU A 171 -6.09 -6.97 -6.91
N GLU A 172 -6.16 -8.22 -6.46
CA GLU A 172 -6.79 -9.30 -7.21
C GLU A 172 -8.29 -9.04 -7.38
N ASP A 173 -8.93 -9.73 -8.33
CA ASP A 173 -10.37 -9.65 -8.51
C ASP A 173 -11.09 -10.12 -7.24
N ALA A 174 -12.32 -9.62 -7.04
CA ALA A 174 -13.13 -10.06 -5.92
C ALA A 174 -13.35 -11.57 -6.01
N LEU A 175 -12.93 -12.32 -4.98
CA LEU A 175 -13.22 -13.75 -4.90
C LEU A 175 -14.75 -13.94 -5.01
N PRO A 176 -15.24 -14.85 -5.87
CA PRO A 176 -16.66 -15.14 -5.92
C PRO A 176 -17.12 -15.57 -4.54
N ARG A 177 -18.20 -14.96 -4.03
CA ARG A 177 -18.71 -15.09 -2.65
C ARG A 177 -19.14 -16.51 -2.22
N ASN A 178 -18.86 -17.55 -3.00
CA ASN A 178 -19.09 -18.95 -2.66
C ASN A 178 -17.79 -19.77 -2.73
N GLY A 179 -17.03 -19.78 -1.63
CA GLY A 179 -15.81 -20.58 -1.53
C GLY A 179 -15.24 -20.57 -0.11
N ARG A 180 -15.90 -21.33 0.77
CA ARG A 180 -15.50 -21.72 2.13
C ARG A 180 -14.09 -21.29 2.60
N ILE A 181 -14.04 -20.46 3.64
CA ILE A 181 -12.89 -20.23 4.53
C ILE A 181 -12.63 -21.49 5.41
N LYS A 182 -12.60 -22.70 4.84
CA LYS A 182 -12.31 -23.92 5.61
C LYS A 182 -11.11 -24.76 5.15
N ASP A 183 -10.54 -24.54 3.98
CA ASP A 183 -9.55 -25.49 3.44
C ASP A 183 -8.13 -24.93 3.22
N VAL A 184 -7.78 -23.75 3.74
CA VAL A 184 -6.43 -23.16 3.52
C VAL A 184 -5.49 -23.26 4.74
N LEU A 185 -5.92 -23.81 5.88
CA LEU A 185 -5.06 -23.98 7.05
C LEU A 185 -5.25 -25.36 7.68
N VAL A 186 -4.52 -26.35 7.16
CA VAL A 186 -3.75 -27.41 7.86
C VAL A 186 -3.32 -28.43 6.79
N PRO A 187 -2.02 -28.67 6.53
CA PRO A 187 -1.63 -29.87 5.81
C PRO A 187 -1.92 -31.06 6.73
N SER A 188 -2.86 -31.90 6.32
CA SER A 188 -3.13 -33.20 6.94
C SER A 188 -1.81 -33.97 7.03
N ARG A 189 -1.31 -34.13 8.25
CA ARG A 189 -0.25 -35.11 8.54
C ARG A 189 -0.89 -36.49 8.46
N ASN A 190 -0.34 -37.32 7.57
CA ASN A 190 -0.41 -38.79 7.70
C ASN A 190 0.27 -39.23 8.99
#